data_AF-A0A9E3Y9N2-F1
#
_entry.id   AF-A0A9E3Y9N2-F1
#
_cell.length_a   1.000
_cell.length_b   1.000
_cell.length_c   1.000
_cell.angle_alpha   90.00
_cell.angle_beta   90.00
_cell.angle_gamma   90.00
#
_symmetry.space_group_name_H-M   'P 1'
#
loop_
_entity.id
_entity.type
_entity.pdbx_description
1 polymer ?
#
loop_
_entity_poly.entity_id
_entity_poly.type
_entity_poly.pdbx_seq_one_letter_code
_entity_poly.pdbx_strand_id
1 'polypeptide(L)'
;MSQPIHDDEPDTGEAVVRALLAADLPHLANAPVEYLQTSGTDNAMWRVVVEGSSDLVVRLPRRSGAAGQLTREAAVMQQLRGSELADVVAVPAVVHVGDPQPAFGHPWAVYEWLDGDDAWSARDGLDLEQLAVDISQTVARMRHLRVSGVRQRRRGERGGPIEAVLERLDRWLTDPAWNARAL
;
A
#
# COMPACT_ATOMS: atom_id res chain seq x y z
N MET A 1 -5.17 -8.69 -18.64
CA MET A 1 -4.76 -7.36 -19.14
C MET A 1 -5.24 -6.31 -18.14
N SER A 2 -4.35 -5.42 -17.69
CA SER A 2 -4.71 -4.24 -16.90
C SER A 2 -5.49 -3.28 -17.80
N GLN A 3 -6.70 -2.84 -17.41
CA GLN A 3 -7.35 -1.71 -18.08
C GLN A 3 -6.96 -0.41 -17.36
N PRO A 4 -6.66 0.69 -18.10
CA PRO A 4 -6.32 1.97 -17.49
C PRO A 4 -7.49 2.50 -16.66
N ILE A 5 -7.18 3.02 -15.47
CA ILE A 5 -8.16 3.67 -14.58
C ILE A 5 -8.06 5.19 -14.68
N HIS A 6 -6.88 5.72 -15.03
CA HIS A 6 -6.61 7.15 -15.19
C HIS A 6 -6.16 7.47 -16.62
N ASP A 7 -6.43 8.70 -17.07
CA ASP A 7 -6.11 9.15 -18.44
C ASP A 7 -4.60 9.12 -18.76
N ASP A 8 -3.75 9.39 -17.76
CA ASP A 8 -2.29 9.46 -17.90
C ASP A 8 -1.56 8.25 -17.29
N GLU A 9 -2.23 7.09 -17.24
CA GLU A 9 -1.64 5.89 -16.66
C GLU A 9 -0.55 5.30 -17.58
N PRO A 10 0.68 5.04 -17.09
CA PRO A 10 1.71 4.37 -17.88
C PRO A 10 1.30 2.93 -18.19
N ASP A 11 1.91 2.35 -19.23
CA ASP A 11 1.73 0.92 -19.50
C ASP A 11 2.21 0.10 -18.29
N THR A 12 1.31 -0.72 -17.77
CA THR A 12 1.54 -1.64 -16.63
C THR A 12 1.34 -3.10 -17.04
N GLY A 13 1.40 -3.38 -18.34
CA GLY A 13 1.22 -4.69 -18.94
C GLY A 13 2.33 -5.70 -18.62
N GLU A 14 2.08 -6.95 -18.99
CA GLU A 14 2.99 -8.07 -18.73
C GLU A 14 4.38 -7.84 -19.33
N ALA A 15 4.45 -7.27 -20.54
CA ALA A 15 5.71 -7.01 -21.22
C ALA A 15 6.60 -6.04 -20.43
N VAL A 16 6.01 -5.02 -19.78
CA VAL A 16 6.71 -4.09 -18.90
C VAL A 16 7.24 -4.83 -17.68
N VAL A 17 6.41 -5.63 -17.01
CA VAL A 17 6.83 -6.43 -15.84
C VAL A 17 8.00 -7.34 -16.18
N ARG A 18 7.93 -8.05 -17.32
CA ARG A 18 9.01 -8.95 -17.75
C ARG A 18 10.29 -8.20 -18.07
N ALA A 19 10.21 -7.04 -18.73
CA ALA A 19 11.37 -6.21 -19.01
C ALA A 19 12.06 -5.72 -17.72
N LEU A 20 11.26 -5.28 -16.73
CA LEU A 20 11.78 -4.82 -15.43
C LEU A 20 12.40 -5.97 -14.63
N LEU A 21 11.75 -7.13 -14.56
CA LEU A 21 12.31 -8.32 -13.91
C LEU A 21 13.60 -8.79 -14.60
N ALA A 22 13.64 -8.80 -15.94
CA ALA A 22 14.84 -9.19 -16.68
C ALA A 22 16.03 -8.24 -16.44
N ALA A 23 15.76 -6.94 -16.26
CA ALA A 23 16.79 -5.94 -16.02
C ALA A 23 17.35 -6.01 -14.59
N ASP A 24 16.48 -6.02 -13.57
CA ASP A 24 16.89 -5.85 -12.18
C ASP A 24 16.98 -7.16 -11.39
N LEU A 25 16.19 -8.17 -11.77
CA LEU A 25 16.09 -9.46 -11.08
C LEU A 25 16.19 -10.62 -12.09
N PRO A 26 17.34 -10.80 -12.79
CA PRO A 26 17.42 -11.73 -13.92
C PRO A 26 17.03 -13.19 -13.62
N HIS A 27 17.17 -13.61 -12.36
CA HIS A 27 16.74 -14.93 -11.89
C HIS A 27 15.21 -15.13 -11.92
N LEU A 28 14.42 -14.07 -12.01
CA LEU A 28 12.95 -14.07 -12.13
C LEU A 28 12.46 -13.75 -13.54
N ALA A 29 13.36 -13.51 -14.51
CA ALA A 29 12.98 -13.03 -15.85
C ALA A 29 11.95 -13.94 -16.56
N ASN A 30 12.05 -15.25 -16.33
CA ASN A 30 11.19 -16.27 -16.92
C ASN A 30 10.11 -16.79 -15.97
N ALA A 31 9.99 -16.22 -14.76
CA ALA A 31 8.96 -16.63 -13.83
C ALA A 31 7.56 -16.40 -14.43
N PRO A 32 6.59 -17.29 -14.18
CA PRO A 32 5.19 -17.02 -14.49
C PRO A 32 4.74 -15.76 -13.75
N VAL A 33 4.06 -14.87 -14.47
CA VAL A 33 3.46 -13.67 -13.87
C VAL A 33 1.97 -13.64 -14.14
N GLU A 34 1.21 -13.26 -13.13
CA GLU A 34 -0.25 -13.17 -13.18
C GLU A 34 -0.70 -11.79 -12.73
N TYR A 35 -1.53 -11.13 -13.55
CA TYR A 35 -2.09 -9.85 -13.17
C TYR A 35 -3.16 -10.02 -12.09
N LEU A 36 -3.00 -9.30 -10.99
CA LEU A 36 -3.95 -9.32 -9.89
C LEU A 36 -5.10 -8.34 -10.18
N GLN A 37 -6.30 -8.90 -10.37
CA GLN A 37 -7.53 -8.14 -10.53
C GLN A 37 -7.92 -7.51 -9.18
N THR A 38 -7.29 -6.38 -8.85
CA THR A 38 -7.53 -5.64 -7.61
C THR A 38 -8.18 -4.30 -7.91
N SER A 39 -8.90 -3.75 -6.93
CA SER A 39 -9.44 -2.38 -6.97
C SER A 39 -8.38 -1.30 -6.74
N GLY A 40 -7.09 -1.66 -6.75
CA GLY A 40 -5.98 -0.77 -6.44
C GLY A 40 -5.86 0.39 -7.41
N THR A 41 -6.17 1.61 -6.93
CA THR A 41 -6.13 2.84 -7.73
C THR A 41 -4.73 3.42 -7.89
N ASP A 42 -3.81 3.04 -7.01
CA ASP A 42 -2.44 3.57 -7.00
C ASP A 42 -1.43 2.65 -7.67
N ASN A 43 -1.61 1.33 -7.64
CA ASN A 43 -0.67 0.36 -8.23
C ASN A 43 -1.39 -0.69 -9.08
N ALA A 44 -0.82 -1.01 -10.23
CA ALA A 44 -1.05 -2.29 -10.90
C ALA A 44 -0.16 -3.34 -10.23
N MET A 45 -0.72 -4.51 -9.94
CA MET A 45 -0.01 -5.56 -9.20
C MET A 45 0.04 -6.85 -10.00
N TRP A 46 1.21 -7.47 -10.02
CA TRP A 46 1.45 -8.73 -10.70
C TRP A 46 2.08 -9.72 -9.73
N ARG A 47 1.43 -10.86 -9.53
CA ARG A 47 2.00 -11.98 -8.79
C ARG A 47 3.08 -12.62 -9.66
N VAL A 48 4.20 -12.97 -9.05
CA VAL A 48 5.31 -13.70 -9.66
C VAL A 48 5.40 -15.03 -8.94
N VAL A 49 5.19 -16.11 -9.67
CA VAL A 49 5.24 -17.46 -9.09
C VAL A 49 6.69 -17.93 -9.07
N VAL A 50 7.20 -18.29 -7.89
CA VAL A 50 8.60 -18.70 -7.72
C VAL A 50 8.69 -20.15 -7.29
N GLU A 51 9.33 -20.99 -8.10
CA GLU A 51 9.45 -22.41 -7.80
C GLU A 51 10.39 -22.64 -6.60
N GLY A 52 9.88 -23.33 -5.57
CA GLY A 52 10.66 -23.67 -4.38
C GLY A 52 10.81 -22.56 -3.35
N SER A 53 10.09 -21.44 -3.49
CA SER A 53 10.03 -20.37 -2.49
C SER A 53 8.65 -19.72 -2.42
N SER A 54 8.46 -18.78 -1.49
CA SER A 54 7.28 -17.92 -1.49
C SER A 54 7.20 -17.13 -2.79
N ASP A 55 5.97 -16.92 -3.27
CA ASP A 55 5.71 -16.05 -4.41
C ASP A 55 6.05 -14.59 -4.07
N LEU A 56 6.09 -13.76 -5.11
CA LEU A 56 6.34 -12.33 -4.99
C LEU A 56 5.22 -11.53 -5.63
N VAL A 57 5.18 -10.24 -5.35
CA VAL A 57 4.29 -9.29 -6.03
C VAL A 57 5.07 -8.07 -6.52
N VAL A 58 4.98 -7.82 -7.82
CA VAL A 58 5.46 -6.59 -8.47
C VAL A 58 4.37 -5.52 -8.32
N ARG A 59 4.76 -4.32 -7.89
CA ARG A 59 3.87 -3.15 -7.75
C ARG A 59 4.36 -2.03 -8.68
N LEU A 60 3.52 -1.68 -9.64
CA LEU A 60 3.75 -0.64 -10.64
C LEU A 60 2.82 0.55 -10.36
N PRO A 61 3.35 1.70 -9.91
CA PRO A 61 2.54 2.89 -9.67
C PRO A 61 1.83 3.38 -10.93
N ARG A 62 0.51 3.62 -10.83
CA ARG A 62 -0.33 4.07 -11.96
C ARG A 62 -0.20 5.57 -12.26
N ARG A 63 0.49 6.34 -11.42
CA ARG A 63 0.64 7.79 -11.53
C ARG A 63 1.83 8.31 -10.72
N SER A 64 2.33 9.49 -11.07
CA SER A 64 3.45 10.16 -10.39
C SER A 64 3.24 10.33 -8.87
N GLY A 65 2.01 10.66 -8.45
CA GLY A 65 1.65 10.77 -7.03
C GLY A 65 1.77 9.45 -6.27
N ALA A 66 1.46 8.33 -6.92
CA ALA A 66 1.61 6.98 -6.36
C ALA A 66 3.09 6.54 -6.38
N ALA A 67 3.84 6.92 -7.41
CA ALA A 67 5.27 6.66 -7.51
C ALA A 67 6.05 7.23 -6.32
N GLY A 68 5.79 8.50 -5.96
CA GLY A 68 6.41 9.09 -4.76
C GLY A 68 5.95 8.43 -3.45
N GLN A 69 4.74 7.85 -3.41
CA GLN A 69 4.26 7.10 -2.24
C GLN A 69 4.94 5.74 -2.12
N LEU A 70 5.16 5.03 -3.23
CA LEU A 70 5.80 3.71 -3.24
C LEU A 70 7.19 3.75 -2.59
N THR A 71 8.05 4.71 -2.93
CA THR A 71 9.40 4.80 -2.34
C THR A 71 9.34 5.04 -0.83
N ARG A 72 8.40 5.87 -0.36
CA ARG A 72 8.19 6.11 1.07
C ARG A 72 7.63 4.88 1.78
N GLU A 73 6.68 4.20 1.15
CA GLU A 73 6.09 2.97 1.66
C GLU A 73 7.17 1.89 1.81
N ALA A 74 8.00 1.68 0.80
CA ALA A 74 9.09 0.70 0.85
C ALA A 74 10.06 0.96 2.01
N ALA A 75 10.49 2.22 2.20
CA ALA A 75 11.36 2.60 3.31
C ALA A 75 10.72 2.38 4.70
N VAL A 76 9.39 2.55 4.80
CA VAL A 76 8.65 2.24 6.03
C VAL A 76 8.51 0.73 6.22
N MET A 77 8.16 -0.02 5.17
CA MET A 77 7.98 -1.47 5.24
C MET A 77 9.26 -2.20 5.65
N GLN A 78 10.42 -1.77 5.15
CA GLN A 78 11.72 -2.29 5.60
C GLN A 78 11.93 -2.11 7.11
N GLN A 79 11.55 -0.95 7.68
CA GLN A 79 11.63 -0.71 9.11
C GLN A 79 10.62 -1.55 9.89
N LEU A 80 9.39 -1.72 9.37
CA LEU A 80 8.35 -2.52 10.02
C LEU A 80 8.72 -4.01 10.07
N ARG A 81 9.31 -4.56 9.00
CA ARG A 81 9.74 -5.96 8.93
C ARG A 81 10.79 -6.30 10.00
N GLY A 82 11.65 -5.33 10.36
CA GLY A 82 12.65 -5.48 11.42
C GLY A 82 12.18 -5.04 12.81
N SER A 83 10.89 -4.75 12.99
CA SER A 83 10.34 -4.23 14.24
C SER A 83 9.57 -5.29 15.01
N GLU A 84 9.28 -5.00 16.28
CA GLU A 84 8.39 -5.78 17.15
C GLU A 84 6.96 -5.96 16.62
N LEU A 85 6.57 -5.26 15.54
CA LEU A 85 5.30 -5.53 14.85
C LEU A 85 5.32 -6.90 14.16
N ALA A 86 6.47 -7.29 13.60
CA ALA A 86 6.59 -8.56 12.87
C ALA A 86 6.41 -9.79 13.78
N ASP A 87 6.47 -9.62 15.10
CA ASP A 87 6.23 -10.67 16.09
C ASP A 87 4.73 -10.99 16.28
N VAL A 88 3.84 -10.06 15.89
CA VAL A 88 2.38 -10.19 16.11
C VAL A 88 1.58 -10.28 14.82
N VAL A 89 2.14 -9.83 13.69
CA VAL A 89 1.48 -9.90 12.38
C VAL A 89 2.51 -10.05 11.27
N ALA A 90 2.16 -10.81 10.24
CA ALA A 90 3.00 -10.94 9.04
C ALA A 90 3.15 -9.58 8.34
N VAL A 91 4.40 -9.15 8.16
CA VAL A 91 4.75 -7.93 7.41
C VAL A 91 5.50 -8.35 6.15
N PRO A 92 5.10 -7.94 4.93
CA PRO A 92 5.78 -8.37 3.72
C PRO A 92 7.19 -7.80 3.64
N ALA A 93 8.17 -8.63 3.27
CA ALA A 93 9.52 -8.15 3.00
C ALA A 93 9.56 -7.35 1.68
N VAL A 94 10.27 -6.23 1.67
CA VAL A 94 10.64 -5.53 0.43
C VAL A 94 11.82 -6.28 -0.19
N VAL A 95 11.60 -6.93 -1.32
CA VAL A 95 12.63 -7.69 -2.04
C VAL A 95 13.45 -6.78 -2.95
N HIS A 96 12.79 -5.84 -3.61
CA HIS A 96 13.45 -4.92 -4.54
C HIS A 96 12.73 -3.58 -4.63
N VAL A 97 13.49 -2.51 -4.85
CA VAL A 97 12.97 -1.20 -5.27
C VAL A 97 13.79 -0.80 -6.48
N GLY A 98 13.15 -0.74 -7.65
CA GLY A 98 13.79 -0.39 -8.90
C GLY A 98 13.61 1.08 -9.23
N ASP A 99 14.63 1.66 -9.84
CA ASP A 99 14.61 3.01 -10.39
C ASP A 99 13.75 3.09 -11.67
N PRO A 100 13.33 4.29 -12.11
CA PRO A 100 12.72 4.50 -13.42
C PRO A 100 13.63 4.00 -14.56
N GLN A 101 13.04 3.30 -15.54
CA GLN A 101 13.75 2.73 -16.70
C GLN A 101 12.99 3.00 -18.00
N PRO A 102 13.60 2.79 -19.19
CA PRO A 102 12.90 2.99 -20.47
C PRO A 102 11.59 2.20 -20.61
N ALA A 103 11.51 1.02 -20.00
CA ALA A 103 10.29 0.20 -19.98
C ALA A 103 9.19 0.76 -19.06
N PHE A 104 9.55 1.54 -18.05
CA PHE A 104 8.61 2.08 -17.06
C PHE A 104 9.17 3.33 -16.35
N GLY A 105 8.52 4.48 -16.56
CA GLY A 105 9.02 5.79 -16.13
C GLY A 105 8.86 6.13 -14.64
N HIS A 106 8.50 5.16 -13.79
CA HIS A 106 8.33 5.36 -12.35
C HIS A 106 9.16 4.37 -11.56
N PRO A 107 9.57 4.70 -10.31
CA PRO A 107 10.07 3.69 -9.39
C PRO A 107 9.03 2.60 -9.19
N TRP A 108 9.49 1.38 -9.04
CA TRP A 108 8.66 0.19 -8.85
C TRP A 108 9.24 -0.67 -7.74
N ALA A 109 8.47 -1.64 -7.25
CA ALA A 109 8.97 -2.49 -6.18
C ALA A 109 8.44 -3.92 -6.28
N VAL A 110 9.21 -4.83 -5.68
CA VAL A 110 8.85 -6.23 -5.49
C VAL A 110 8.78 -6.51 -4.00
N TYR A 111 7.68 -7.13 -3.59
CA TYR A 111 7.43 -7.54 -2.21
C TYR A 111 7.24 -9.05 -2.14
N GLU A 112 7.53 -9.63 -0.99
CA GLU A 112 7.10 -10.99 -0.65
C GLU A 112 5.58 -11.09 -0.70
N TRP A 113 5.06 -12.17 -1.28
CA TRP A 113 3.65 -12.50 -1.22
C TRP A 113 3.30 -13.01 0.18
N LEU A 114 2.20 -12.51 0.74
CA LEU A 114 1.64 -13.05 1.98
C LEU A 114 0.45 -13.94 1.62
N ASP A 115 0.55 -15.22 1.98
CA ASP A 115 -0.56 -16.15 1.81
C ASP A 115 -1.71 -15.80 2.74
N GLY A 116 -2.92 -15.85 2.19
CA GLY A 116 -4.16 -15.57 2.90
C GLY A 116 -5.23 -15.02 1.97
N ASP A 117 -6.43 -14.90 2.52
CA ASP A 117 -7.59 -14.31 1.86
C ASP A 117 -7.92 -12.95 2.46
N ASP A 118 -8.57 -12.08 1.70
CA ASP A 118 -9.09 -10.85 2.27
C ASP A 118 -10.21 -11.15 3.29
N ALA A 119 -10.16 -10.46 4.43
CA ALA A 119 -11.06 -10.73 5.55
C ALA A 119 -12.55 -10.52 5.18
N TRP A 120 -12.84 -9.71 4.16
CA TRP A 120 -14.21 -9.51 3.71
C TRP A 120 -14.73 -10.75 2.97
N SER A 121 -13.97 -11.30 2.03
CA SER A 121 -14.34 -12.52 1.30
C SER A 121 -14.41 -13.74 2.21
N ALA A 122 -13.50 -13.84 3.19
CA ALA A 122 -13.44 -14.96 4.14
C ALA A 122 -14.42 -14.86 5.33
N ARG A 123 -15.16 -13.74 5.47
CA ARG A 123 -15.91 -13.35 6.68
C ARG A 123 -16.83 -14.42 7.28
N ASP A 124 -17.39 -15.31 6.46
CA ASP A 124 -18.33 -16.34 6.91
C ASP A 124 -17.64 -17.49 7.66
N GLY A 125 -16.33 -17.65 7.49
CA GLY A 125 -15.52 -18.68 8.15
C GLY A 125 -14.58 -18.15 9.23
N LEU A 126 -14.60 -16.85 9.53
CA LEU A 126 -13.71 -16.24 10.51
C LEU A 126 -14.26 -16.35 11.93
N ASP A 127 -13.39 -16.68 12.87
CA ASP A 127 -13.63 -16.41 14.28
C ASP A 127 -13.47 -14.90 14.52
N LEU A 128 -14.61 -14.20 14.60
CA LEU A 128 -14.64 -12.74 14.76
C LEU A 128 -14.11 -12.29 16.13
N GLU A 129 -14.23 -13.12 17.17
CA GLU A 129 -13.71 -12.78 18.49
C GLU A 129 -12.17 -12.84 18.48
N GLN A 130 -11.61 -13.92 17.93
CA GLN A 130 -10.16 -14.04 17.77
C GLN A 130 -9.59 -12.95 16.85
N LEU A 131 -10.26 -12.66 15.73
CA LEU A 131 -9.86 -11.59 14.81
C LEU A 131 -9.84 -10.23 15.51
N ALA A 132 -10.84 -9.94 16.35
CA ALA A 132 -10.86 -8.69 17.12
C ALA A 132 -9.68 -8.61 18.10
N VAL A 133 -9.31 -9.73 18.74
CA VAL A 133 -8.12 -9.81 19.60
C VAL A 133 -6.85 -9.54 18.78
N ASP A 134 -6.66 -10.21 17.65
CA ASP A 134 -5.46 -10.08 16.81
C ASP A 134 -5.29 -8.65 16.26
N ILE A 135 -6.39 -8.04 15.80
CA ILE A 135 -6.40 -6.63 15.37
C ILE A 135 -6.05 -5.71 16.54
N SER A 136 -6.60 -5.96 17.74
CA SER A 136 -6.34 -5.11 18.92
C SER A 136 -4.86 -5.15 19.34
N GLN A 137 -4.23 -6.34 19.30
CA GLN A 137 -2.82 -6.52 19.60
C GLN A 137 -1.93 -5.84 18.56
N THR A 138 -2.28 -6.00 17.27
CA THR A 138 -1.59 -5.34 16.16
C THR A 138 -1.65 -3.81 16.30
N VAL A 139 -2.84 -3.24 16.53
CA VAL A 139 -3.02 -1.80 16.71
C VAL A 139 -2.29 -1.29 17.95
N ALA A 140 -2.34 -2.02 19.06
CA ALA A 140 -1.61 -1.66 20.27
C ALA A 140 -0.11 -1.62 20.01
N ARG A 141 0.45 -2.61 19.30
CA ARG A 141 1.87 -2.63 18.91
C ARG A 141 2.20 -1.45 17.99
N MET A 142 1.38 -1.20 16.96
CA MET A 142 1.57 -0.08 16.03
C MET A 142 1.65 1.28 16.73
N ARG A 143 0.90 1.50 17.81
CA ARG A 143 0.93 2.77 18.56
C ARG A 143 2.27 3.06 19.23
N HIS A 144 3.08 2.04 19.50
CA HIS A 144 4.38 2.18 20.15
C HIS A 144 5.56 2.14 19.17
N LEU A 145 5.29 1.82 17.89
CA LEU A 145 6.32 1.77 16.86
C LEU A 145 6.96 3.13 16.63
N ARG A 146 8.29 3.11 16.51
CA ARG A 146 9.07 4.26 16.06
C ARG A 146 9.58 3.99 14.66
N VAL A 147 9.03 4.72 13.70
CA VAL A 147 9.47 4.70 12.31
C VAL A 147 10.07 6.05 11.96
N SER A 148 11.23 6.03 11.33
CA SER A 148 11.97 7.21 10.88
C SER A 148 11.62 7.57 9.42
N GLY A 149 11.86 8.83 9.03
CA GLY A 149 11.66 9.28 7.65
C GLY A 149 10.19 9.44 7.22
N VAL A 150 9.24 9.33 8.15
CA VAL A 150 7.81 9.51 7.87
C VAL A 150 7.39 10.97 7.98
N ARG A 151 6.55 11.42 7.04
CA ARG A 151 5.97 12.77 7.08
C ARG A 151 5.08 12.92 8.30
N GLN A 152 5.42 13.85 9.19
CA GLN A 152 4.53 14.28 10.27
C GLN A 152 3.27 14.90 9.66
N ARG A 153 2.11 14.34 10.00
CA ARG A 153 0.81 14.85 9.55
C ARG A 153 0.50 16.14 10.28
N ARG A 154 0.09 17.18 9.54
CA ARG A 154 -0.26 18.46 10.16
C ARG A 154 -1.63 18.36 10.82
N ARG A 155 -1.88 19.22 11.82
CA ARG A 155 -3.21 19.36 12.43
C ARG A 155 -4.24 19.68 11.33
N GLY A 156 -5.37 18.98 11.35
CA GLY A 156 -6.43 19.18 10.37
C GLY A 156 -6.23 18.47 9.02
N GLU A 157 -5.08 17.84 8.78
CA GLU A 157 -4.88 16.97 7.61
C GLU A 157 -5.43 15.55 7.86
N ARG A 158 -5.70 14.82 6.77
CA ARG A 158 -6.00 13.37 6.85
C ARG A 158 -4.87 12.64 7.58
N GLY A 159 -5.23 11.93 8.66
CA GLY A 159 -4.30 11.18 9.51
C GLY A 159 -3.52 12.05 10.51
N GLY A 160 -3.80 13.34 10.60
CA GLY A 160 -3.29 14.22 11.64
C GLY A 160 -4.27 14.39 12.81
N PRO A 161 -3.89 15.15 13.85
CA PRO A 161 -4.78 15.47 14.96
C PRO A 161 -6.09 16.14 14.49
N ILE A 162 -7.22 15.64 15.00
CA ILE A 162 -8.56 15.97 14.49
C ILE A 162 -9.09 17.31 15.02
N GLU A 163 -8.49 17.86 16.07
CA GLU A 163 -8.97 19.04 16.79
C GLU A 163 -9.17 20.22 15.85
N ALA A 164 -8.22 20.46 14.93
CA ALA A 164 -8.35 21.55 13.96
C ALA A 164 -9.47 21.33 12.93
N VAL A 165 -9.84 20.08 12.63
CA VAL A 165 -11.03 19.79 11.81
C VAL A 165 -12.30 20.12 12.59
N LEU A 166 -12.35 19.70 13.87
CA LEU A 166 -13.48 19.97 14.76
C LEU A 166 -13.68 21.47 14.96
N GLU A 167 -12.62 22.23 15.24
CA GLU A 167 -12.67 23.70 15.36
C GLU A 167 -13.16 24.40 14.09
N ARG A 168 -12.81 23.87 12.91
CA ARG A 168 -13.31 24.41 11.63
C ARG A 168 -14.79 24.09 11.42
N LEU A 169 -15.21 22.87 11.75
CA LEU A 169 -16.62 22.47 11.66
C LEU A 169 -17.49 23.26 12.64
N ASP A 170 -17.03 23.43 13.88
CA ASP A 170 -17.73 24.18 14.91
C ASP A 170 -17.91 25.65 14.51
N ARG A 171 -16.84 26.30 14.01
CA ARG A 171 -16.95 27.66 13.44
C ARG A 171 -17.95 27.72 12.31
N TRP A 172 -17.92 26.77 11.36
CA TRP A 172 -18.86 26.77 10.25
C TRP A 172 -20.33 26.59 10.70
N LEU A 173 -20.57 25.72 11.68
CA LEU A 173 -21.92 25.47 12.22
C LEU A 173 -22.47 26.63 13.07
N THR A 174 -21.58 27.41 13.69
CA THR A 174 -21.95 28.51 14.61
C THR A 174 -21.88 29.89 13.96
N ASP A 175 -21.26 30.01 12.78
CA ASP A 175 -21.16 31.27 12.03
C ASP A 175 -22.56 31.79 11.67
N PRO A 176 -22.93 33.03 12.07
CA PRO A 176 -24.22 33.62 11.75
C PRO A 176 -24.55 33.66 10.26
N ALA A 177 -23.54 33.70 9.37
CA ALA A 177 -23.73 33.70 7.92
C ALA A 177 -24.22 32.34 7.36
N TRP A 178 -24.01 31.25 8.12
CA TRP A 178 -24.39 29.89 7.74
C TRP A 178 -25.38 29.26 8.73
N ASN A 179 -25.80 30.01 9.75
CA ASN A 179 -26.70 29.54 10.79
C ASN A 179 -28.11 29.31 10.21
N ALA A 180 -28.46 28.03 10.04
CA ALA A 180 -29.76 27.60 9.53
C ALA A 180 -30.96 28.03 10.39
N ARG A 181 -30.75 28.57 11.62
CA ARG A 181 -31.83 29.17 12.43
C ARG A 181 -32.28 30.55 11.95
N ALA A 182 -31.59 31.15 10.98
CA ALA A 182 -31.94 32.44 10.38
C ALA A 182 -32.65 32.32 9.01
N LEU A 183 -32.90 31.09 8.53
CA LEU A 183 -33.77 30.77 7.39
C LEU A 183 -35.18 30.40 7.90
#